data_AF-A0A376S843-F1
#
_entry.id   AF-A0A376S843-F1
#
_cell.length_a   1.000
_cell.length_b   1.000
_cell.length_c   1.000
_cell.angle_alpha   90.00
_cell.angle_beta   90.00
_cell.angle_gamma   90.00
#
_symmetry.space_group_name_H-M   'P 1'
#
loop_
_entity.id
_entity.type
_entity.pdbx_description
1 polymer ?
#
loop_
_entity_poly.entity_id
_entity_poly.type
_entity_poly.pdbx_seq_one_letter_code
_entity_poly.pdbx_strand_id
1 'polypeptide(L)'
;MVSRYPVDGVQFDDYFYTESPGSRLNDNETYRKYGGAFASKADWRRNNTQQLIAKVSHTIKSIKPEVEFGVSPAGVWRNRSHDPLGSDTRGAAAYDESYADTRRWVEQGLLDYIAPQIYWPFSRSAARL
;
A
#
# COMPACT_ATOMS: atom_id res chain seq x y z
N MET A 1 11.31 -14.30 11.88
CA MET A 1 12.23 -14.22 10.72
C MET A 1 13.40 -13.30 11.02
N VAL A 2 13.18 -11.99 11.20
CA VAL A 2 14.23 -10.99 11.52
C VAL A 2 15.13 -11.39 12.70
N SER A 3 14.55 -11.94 13.78
CA SER A 3 15.32 -12.38 14.96
C SER A 3 16.12 -13.67 14.77
N ARG A 4 15.84 -14.47 13.73
CA ARG A 4 16.43 -15.80 13.54
C ARG A 4 17.36 -15.91 12.34
N TYR A 5 17.27 -14.98 11.40
CA TYR A 5 18.06 -15.00 10.16
C TYR A 5 18.81 -13.67 9.97
N PRO A 6 20.04 -13.69 9.42
CA PRO A 6 20.81 -12.50 9.11
C PRO A 6 20.37 -11.94 7.75
N VAL A 7 19.15 -11.41 7.69
CA VAL A 7 18.67 -10.70 6.51
C VAL A 7 19.09 -9.24 6.58
N ASP A 8 19.33 -8.62 5.43
CA ASP A 8 19.60 -7.18 5.34
C ASP A 8 18.32 -6.36 5.18
N GLY A 9 17.25 -6.99 4.67
CA GLY A 9 15.97 -6.31 4.47
C GLY A 9 14.76 -7.23 4.44
N VAL A 10 13.59 -6.61 4.61
CA VAL A 10 12.26 -7.21 4.43
C VAL A 10 11.55 -6.45 3.32
N GLN A 11 10.95 -7.17 2.38
CA GLN A 11 10.20 -6.60 1.27
C GLN A 11 8.79 -7.16 1.22
N PHE A 12 7.80 -6.28 1.08
CA PHE A 12 6.45 -6.64 0.59
C PHE A 12 6.30 -6.17 -0.86
N ASP A 13 5.49 -6.87 -1.67
CA ASP A 13 5.11 -6.38 -3.00
C ASP A 13 3.77 -5.60 -2.94
N ASP A 14 3.02 -5.60 -4.04
CA ASP A 14 1.77 -4.88 -4.24
C ASP A 14 0.50 -5.60 -3.76
N TYR A 15 0.57 -6.86 -3.29
CA TYR A 15 -0.63 -7.58 -2.82
C TYR A 15 -1.07 -7.15 -1.42
N PHE A 16 -2.11 -6.31 -1.38
CA PHE A 16 -2.83 -5.94 -0.16
C PHE A 16 -4.26 -6.50 -0.18
N TYR A 17 -5.25 -5.64 -0.37
CA TYR A 17 -6.62 -6.04 -0.63
C TYR A 17 -6.83 -6.24 -2.13
N THR A 18 -7.65 -7.23 -2.50
CA THR A 18 -8.02 -7.48 -3.89
C THR A 18 -9.49 -7.88 -3.97
N GLU A 19 -10.22 -7.28 -4.91
CA GLU A 19 -11.58 -7.69 -5.26
C GLU A 19 -11.65 -7.93 -6.75
N SER A 20 -12.33 -9.00 -7.14
CA SER A 20 -12.74 -9.25 -8.52
C SER A 20 -14.23 -9.55 -8.54
N PRO A 21 -14.91 -9.45 -9.71
CA PRO A 21 -16.32 -9.79 -9.82
C PRO A 21 -16.67 -11.20 -9.29
N GLY A 22 -15.74 -12.15 -9.40
CA GLY A 22 -15.88 -13.53 -8.89
C GLY A 22 -15.34 -13.78 -7.48
N SER A 23 -14.66 -12.80 -6.87
CA SER A 23 -14.07 -12.93 -5.54
C SER A 23 -14.13 -11.57 -4.83
N ARG A 24 -15.24 -11.35 -4.13
CA ARG A 24 -15.45 -10.15 -3.31
C ARG A 24 -14.90 -10.37 -1.91
N LEU A 25 -14.40 -9.33 -1.28
CA LEU A 25 -13.92 -9.40 0.09
C LEU A 25 -15.10 -9.61 1.03
N ASN A 26 -15.05 -10.68 1.82
CA ASN A 26 -16.07 -11.00 2.81
C ASN A 26 -15.71 -10.43 4.20
N ASP A 27 -15.56 -9.12 4.28
CA ASP A 27 -15.13 -8.39 5.49
C ASP A 27 -16.27 -7.53 6.09
N ASN A 28 -17.52 -7.79 5.72
CA ASN A 28 -18.69 -7.03 6.18
C ASN A 28 -18.90 -7.14 7.70
N GLU A 29 -18.74 -8.33 8.28
CA GLU A 29 -18.88 -8.53 9.72
C GLU A 29 -17.76 -7.85 10.49
N THR A 30 -16.52 -7.97 10.01
CA THR A 30 -15.36 -7.28 10.58
C THR A 30 -15.53 -5.76 10.51
N TYR A 31 -16.01 -5.23 9.39
CA TYR A 31 -16.30 -3.81 9.24
C TYR A 31 -17.40 -3.36 10.21
N ARG A 32 -18.49 -4.14 10.38
CA ARG A 32 -19.55 -3.80 11.34
C ARG A 32 -19.01 -3.70 12.77
N LYS A 33 -18.03 -4.54 13.13
CA LYS A 33 -17.45 -4.59 14.47
C LYS A 33 -16.40 -3.51 14.72
N TYR A 34 -15.56 -3.19 13.73
CA TYR A 34 -14.36 -2.34 13.92
C TYR A 34 -14.35 -1.06 13.06
N GLY A 35 -15.32 -0.88 12.18
CA GLY A 35 -15.36 0.20 11.18
C GLY A 35 -16.05 1.49 11.64
N GLY A 36 -16.68 1.51 12.82
CA GLY A 36 -17.53 2.62 13.25
C GLY A 36 -16.83 3.99 13.39
N ALA A 37 -15.50 4.02 13.44
CA ALA A 37 -14.71 5.26 13.49
C ALA A 37 -14.34 5.82 12.10
N PHE A 38 -14.73 5.16 11.00
CA PHE A 38 -14.35 5.54 9.64
C PHE A 38 -15.57 6.03 8.86
N ALA A 39 -15.35 7.07 8.05
CA ALA A 39 -16.40 7.63 7.18
C ALA A 39 -16.85 6.64 6.09
N SER A 40 -15.96 5.73 5.69
CA SER A 40 -16.26 4.71 4.70
C SER A 40 -15.52 3.39 4.98
N LYS A 41 -16.04 2.30 4.39
CA LYS A 41 -15.37 1.00 4.40
C LYS A 41 -14.01 1.04 3.69
N ALA A 42 -13.87 1.89 2.68
CA ALA A 42 -12.61 2.10 1.97
C ALA A 42 -11.55 2.75 2.87
N ASP A 43 -11.93 3.76 3.67
CA ASP A 43 -11.03 4.40 4.64
C ASP A 43 -10.61 3.42 5.74
N TRP A 44 -11.56 2.60 6.21
CA TRP A 44 -11.27 1.53 7.16
C TRP A 44 -10.27 0.51 6.59
N ARG A 45 -10.46 0.03 5.35
CA ARG A 45 -9.52 -0.88 4.68
C ARG A 45 -8.13 -0.25 4.54
N ARG A 46 -8.04 1.00 4.08
CA ARG A 46 -6.75 1.73 3.99
C ARG A 46 -6.08 1.85 5.36
N ASN A 47 -6.85 2.12 6.41
CA ASN A 47 -6.32 2.20 7.76
C ASN A 47 -5.83 0.84 8.30
N ASN A 48 -6.45 -0.27 7.91
CA ASN A 48 -5.93 -1.60 8.26
C ASN A 48 -4.56 -1.85 7.61
N THR A 49 -4.42 -1.52 6.31
CA THR A 49 -3.14 -1.62 5.60
C THR A 49 -2.08 -0.72 6.24
N GLN A 50 -2.45 0.52 6.57
CA GLN A 50 -1.59 1.47 7.30
C GLN A 50 -1.08 0.90 8.63
N GLN A 51 -1.96 0.30 9.44
CA GLN A 51 -1.57 -0.30 10.71
C GLN A 51 -0.62 -1.48 10.53
N LEU A 52 -0.83 -2.31 9.50
CA LEU A 52 0.07 -3.40 9.16
C LEU A 52 1.48 -2.87 8.85
N ILE A 53 1.58 -1.93 7.91
CA ILE A 53 2.87 -1.34 7.48
C ILE A 53 3.58 -0.70 8.67
N ALA A 54 2.88 0.11 9.46
CA ALA A 54 3.47 0.75 10.64
C ALA A 54 3.93 -0.29 11.68
N LYS A 55 3.13 -1.32 11.95
CA LYS A 55 3.51 -2.35 12.93
C LYS A 55 4.71 -3.15 12.47
N VAL A 56 4.80 -3.51 11.19
CA VAL A 56 5.95 -4.21 10.62
C VAL A 56 7.20 -3.34 10.72
N SER A 57 7.14 -2.10 10.24
CA SER A 57 8.23 -1.13 10.32
C SER A 57 8.77 -0.99 11.75
N HIS A 58 7.90 -0.67 12.71
CA HIS A 58 8.32 -0.51 14.11
C HIS A 58 8.85 -1.81 14.73
N THR A 59 8.29 -2.97 14.36
CA THR A 59 8.76 -4.27 14.89
C THR A 59 10.13 -4.64 14.33
N ILE A 60 10.40 -4.37 13.06
CA ILE A 60 11.73 -4.59 12.47
C ILE A 60 12.74 -3.72 13.20
N LYS A 61 12.46 -2.41 13.29
CA LYS A 61 13.38 -1.45 13.92
C LYS A 61 13.59 -1.69 15.42
N SER A 62 12.62 -2.26 16.13
CA SER A 62 12.80 -2.61 17.54
C SER A 62 13.64 -3.88 17.77
N ILE A 63 13.74 -4.77 16.78
CA ILE A 63 14.52 -6.02 16.86
C ILE A 63 15.92 -5.81 16.28
N LYS A 64 16.03 -5.20 15.10
CA LYS A 64 17.27 -4.91 14.36
C LYS A 64 17.12 -3.59 13.58
N PRO A 65 17.51 -2.44 14.15
CA PRO A 65 17.37 -1.12 13.52
C PRO A 65 18.01 -1.00 12.13
N GLU A 66 19.08 -1.76 11.89
CA GLU A 66 19.85 -1.79 10.64
C GLU A 66 19.15 -2.54 9.49
N VAL A 67 18.14 -3.37 9.79
CA VAL A 67 17.39 -4.09 8.76
C VAL A 67 16.44 -3.12 8.06
N GLU A 68 16.52 -3.08 6.73
CA GLU A 68 15.66 -2.23 5.90
C GLU A 68 14.27 -2.85 5.72
N PHE A 69 13.25 -2.00 5.64
CA PHE A 69 11.90 -2.38 5.30
C PHE A 69 11.40 -1.56 4.11
N GLY A 70 10.96 -2.24 3.06
CA GLY A 70 10.39 -1.55 1.91
C GLY A 70 9.23 -2.30 1.27
N VAL A 71 8.57 -1.57 0.37
CA VAL A 71 7.39 -2.05 -0.35
C VAL A 71 7.57 -1.77 -1.83
N SER A 72 7.17 -2.72 -2.66
CA SER A 72 7.14 -2.63 -4.13
C SER A 72 5.69 -2.55 -4.62
N PRO A 73 5.01 -1.39 -4.51
CA PRO A 73 3.58 -1.29 -4.81
C PRO A 73 3.31 -1.18 -6.32
N ALA A 74 2.04 -1.24 -6.70
CA ALA A 74 1.60 -0.86 -8.04
C ALA A 74 2.11 0.56 -8.39
N GLY A 75 2.51 0.74 -9.65
CA GLY A 75 3.21 1.94 -10.08
C GLY A 75 2.39 3.25 -10.08
N VAL A 76 1.06 3.17 -9.89
CA VAL A 76 0.18 4.33 -9.74
C VAL A 76 -0.35 4.36 -8.32
N TRP A 77 -0.02 5.40 -7.55
CA TRP A 77 -0.63 5.62 -6.23
C TRP A 77 -2.09 6.06 -6.38
N ARG A 78 -2.32 7.14 -7.13
CA ARG A 78 -3.63 7.73 -7.40
C ARG A 78 -3.61 8.51 -8.71
N ASN A 79 -4.71 8.47 -9.46
CA ASN A 79 -4.84 9.23 -10.71
C ASN A 79 -5.20 10.70 -10.43
N ARG A 80 -4.68 11.63 -11.24
CA ARG A 80 -4.94 13.08 -11.12
C ARG A 80 -6.43 13.44 -11.13
N SER A 81 -7.25 12.64 -11.82
CA SER A 81 -8.71 12.81 -11.86
C SER A 81 -9.39 12.57 -10.51
N HIS A 82 -8.76 11.84 -9.59
CA HIS A 82 -9.28 11.55 -8.25
C HIS A 82 -8.63 12.43 -7.18
N ASP A 83 -7.39 12.85 -7.40
CA ASP A 83 -6.61 13.66 -6.47
C ASP A 83 -5.64 14.56 -7.24
N PRO A 84 -5.63 15.89 -7.05
CA PRO A 84 -4.75 16.79 -7.79
C PRO A 84 -3.25 16.50 -7.57
N LEU A 85 -2.89 15.81 -6.48
CA LEU A 85 -1.52 15.39 -6.21
C LEU A 85 -1.17 14.02 -6.82
N GLY A 86 -2.12 13.40 -7.52
CA GLY A 86 -1.93 12.16 -8.26
C GLY A 86 -1.17 12.35 -9.58
N SER A 87 -0.74 11.24 -10.16
CA SER A 87 -0.05 11.20 -11.45
C SER A 87 -1.01 11.42 -12.62
N ASP A 88 -0.53 11.92 -13.77
CA ASP A 88 -1.33 12.06 -15.01
C ASP A 88 -1.57 10.70 -15.70
N THR A 89 -2.17 9.80 -14.94
CA THR A 89 -2.43 8.41 -15.31
C THR A 89 -3.93 8.14 -15.32
N ARG A 90 -4.31 7.04 -15.96
CA ARG A 90 -5.69 6.51 -16.00
C ARG A 90 -5.75 5.03 -15.63
N GLY A 91 -4.70 4.52 -14.96
CA GLY A 91 -4.55 3.11 -14.62
C GLY A 91 -5.17 2.74 -13.27
N ALA A 92 -5.12 1.44 -12.95
CA ALA A 92 -5.46 0.93 -11.64
C ALA A 92 -4.56 1.56 -10.56
N ALA A 93 -5.17 2.24 -9.60
CA ALA A 93 -4.48 3.00 -8.58
C ALA A 93 -4.44 2.24 -7.25
N ALA A 94 -3.26 2.12 -6.64
CA ALA A 94 -3.04 1.39 -5.39
C ALA A 94 -3.93 1.91 -4.24
N TYR A 95 -4.14 3.23 -4.19
CA TYR A 95 -4.97 3.87 -3.16
C TYR A 95 -6.45 3.45 -3.25
N ASP A 96 -6.96 3.32 -4.47
CA ASP A 96 -8.38 3.14 -4.75
C ASP A 96 -8.76 1.66 -4.85
N GLU A 97 -7.89 0.81 -5.44
CA GLU A 97 -8.20 -0.60 -5.70
C GLU A 97 -7.60 -1.55 -4.65
N SER A 98 -6.36 -1.30 -4.23
CA SER A 98 -5.64 -2.16 -3.27
C SER A 98 -5.68 -1.65 -1.85
N TYR A 99 -6.31 -0.48 -1.62
CA TYR A 99 -6.38 0.21 -0.33
C TYR A 99 -4.98 0.41 0.28
N ALA A 100 -4.01 0.74 -0.57
CA ALA A 100 -2.61 0.95 -0.27
C ALA A 100 -2.24 2.43 -0.43
N ASP A 101 -2.18 3.16 0.68
CA ASP A 101 -1.83 4.58 0.68
C ASP A 101 -0.30 4.77 0.76
N THR A 102 0.36 4.42 -0.34
CA THR A 102 1.84 4.41 -0.43
C THR A 102 2.45 5.79 -0.19
N ARG A 103 1.76 6.86 -0.59
CA ARG A 103 2.18 8.23 -0.29
C ARG A 103 2.27 8.47 1.21
N ARG A 104 1.24 8.11 1.98
CA ARG A 104 1.23 8.27 3.43
C ARG A 104 2.35 7.48 4.11
N TRP A 105 2.69 6.29 3.60
CA TRP A 105 3.78 5.48 4.16
C TRP A 105 5.14 6.18 4.03
N VAL A 106 5.38 6.81 2.87
CA VAL A 106 6.59 7.59 2.61
C VAL A 106 6.62 8.87 3.46
N GLU A 107 5.52 9.64 3.48
CA GLU A 107 5.43 10.90 4.26
C GLU A 107 5.64 10.67 5.76
N GLN A 108 5.27 9.50 6.28
CA GLN A 108 5.45 9.13 7.68
C GLN A 108 6.78 8.42 7.98
N GLY A 109 7.64 8.19 6.97
CA GLY A 109 8.93 7.52 7.15
C GLY A 109 8.80 6.06 7.59
N LEU A 110 7.73 5.37 7.19
CA LEU A 110 7.50 3.97 7.58
C LEU A 110 8.33 2.99 6.75
N LEU A 111 8.82 3.40 5.59
CA LEU A 111 9.59 2.59 4.66
C LEU A 111 11.00 3.18 4.52
N ASP A 112 12.00 2.33 4.59
CA ASP A 112 13.39 2.68 4.24
C ASP A 112 13.54 2.82 2.71
N TYR A 113 12.77 2.05 1.93
CA TYR A 113 12.71 2.19 0.47
C TYR A 113 11.31 1.90 -0.11
N ILE A 114 11.06 2.40 -1.31
CA ILE A 114 9.86 2.11 -2.11
C ILE A 114 10.25 1.81 -3.56
N ALA A 115 9.64 0.79 -4.16
CA ALA A 115 9.93 0.36 -5.53
C ALA A 115 8.63 0.27 -6.38
N PRO A 116 8.08 1.40 -6.88
CA PRO A 116 6.85 1.38 -7.66
C PRO A 116 7.01 0.57 -8.97
N GLN A 117 6.08 -0.34 -9.23
CA GLN A 117 6.09 -1.24 -10.38
C GLN A 117 5.64 -0.54 -11.67
N ILE A 118 6.56 0.20 -12.31
CA ILE A 118 6.32 0.91 -13.57
C ILE A 118 6.47 -0.04 -14.77
N TYR A 119 5.48 -0.90 -14.98
CA TYR A 119 5.49 -1.93 -16.04
C TYR A 119 4.73 -1.50 -17.28
N TRP A 120 5.09 -0.36 -17.87
CA TRP A 120 4.50 0.13 -19.11
C TRP A 120 5.48 0.95 -19.96
N PRO A 121 5.33 0.94 -21.29
CA PRO A 121 6.17 1.73 -22.18
C PRO A 121 5.80 3.22 -22.14
N PHE A 122 6.77 4.10 -22.44
CA PHE A 122 6.59 5.55 -22.54
C PHE A 122 5.51 5.98 -23.57
N SER A 123 5.19 5.13 -24.54
CA SER A 123 4.17 5.37 -25.56
C SER A 123 2.73 5.12 -25.09
N ARG A 124 2.52 4.60 -23.87
CA ARG A 124 1.18 4.26 -23.37
C ARG A 124 0.42 5.51 -22.95
N SER A 125 -0.62 5.88 -23.70
CA SER A 125 -1.47 7.06 -23.47
C SER A 125 -2.26 7.05 -22.14
N ALA A 126 -2.34 5.91 -21.46
CA ALA A 126 -2.94 5.78 -20.13
C ALA A 126 -1.96 6.09 -18.97
N ALA A 127 -0.68 6.31 -19.27
CA ALA A 127 0.35 6.63 -18.29
C ALA A 127 1.40 7.58 -18.90
N ARG A 128 0.96 8.78 -19.30
CA ARG A 128 1.89 9.85 -19.68
C ARG A 128 2.34 10.56 -18.40
N LEU A 129 3.65 10.79 -18.29
CA LEU A 129 4.24 11.62 -17.24
C LEU A 129 4.01 13.11 -17.54
#